data_AF-A0A7N8YEP5-F1
#
_entry.id   AF-A0A7N8YEP5-F1
#
_cell.length_a   1.000
_cell.length_b   1.000
_cell.length_c   1.000
_cell.angle_alpha   90.00
_cell.angle_beta   90.00
_cell.angle_gamma   90.00
#
_symmetry.space_group_name_H-M   'P 1'
#
loop_
_entity.id
_entity.type
_entity.pdbx_description
1 polymer ?
#
loop_
_entity_poly.entity_id
_entity_poly.type
_entity_poly.pdbx_seq_one_letter_code
_entity_poly.pdbx_strand_id
1 'polypeptide(L)'
;YQLRPQEQKFGTLTRKTVGERNFNKVNKTILLVGETGAGKSTLINSLFNYTIGVKFDHNIWFEIVEKENRRQTESQTSDVIVYEIFGFEGETLPYSLTIIDTPGYGDTRGIEHDNKKFTIEVDEVYKDKEDIDVGSGG
;
A
#
# COMPACT_ATOMS: atom_id res chain seq x y z
N TYR A 1 -4.81 -2.53 -21.51
CA TYR A 1 -3.86 -1.77 -20.67
C TYR A 1 -3.76 -2.47 -19.33
N GLN A 2 -2.61 -3.05 -19.00
CA GLN A 2 -2.36 -3.61 -17.68
C GLN A 2 -1.54 -2.55 -16.93
N LEU A 3 -2.19 -1.80 -16.02
CA LEU A 3 -1.52 -0.87 -15.12
C LEU A 3 -0.66 -1.71 -14.17
N ARG A 4 0.62 -1.89 -14.48
CA ARG A 4 1.55 -2.59 -13.61
C ARG A 4 2.23 -1.55 -12.70
N PRO A 5 2.13 -1.69 -11.36
CA PRO A 5 2.84 -0.80 -10.46
C PRO A 5 4.35 -0.96 -10.62
N GLN A 6 5.09 0.13 -10.40
CA GLN A 6 6.52 0.04 -10.14
C GLN A 6 6.73 -0.52 -8.73
N GLU A 7 7.58 -1.52 -8.58
CA GLU A 7 7.87 -2.17 -7.30
C GLU A 7 9.30 -1.88 -6.84
N GLN A 8 9.46 -1.48 -5.58
CA GLN A 8 10.74 -1.26 -4.92
C GLN A 8 10.73 -1.98 -3.56
N LYS A 9 11.81 -2.67 -3.20
CA LYS A 9 11.93 -3.38 -1.92
C LYS A 9 13.02 -2.75 -1.05
N PHE A 10 12.68 -2.53 0.21
CA PHE A 10 13.53 -1.95 1.25
C PHE A 10 13.44 -2.84 2.48
N GLY A 11 14.33 -3.84 2.61
CA GLY A 11 14.25 -4.79 3.73
C GLY A 11 12.90 -5.54 3.75
N THR A 12 12.14 -5.40 4.84
CA THR A 12 10.79 -5.96 5.03
C THR A 12 9.68 -5.03 4.56
N LEU A 13 10.01 -3.96 3.84
CA LEU A 13 9.07 -3.04 3.22
C LEU A 13 9.07 -3.23 1.72
N THR A 14 7.88 -3.37 1.12
CA THR A 14 7.69 -3.31 -0.33
C THR A 14 6.86 -2.09 -0.70
N ARG A 15 7.36 -1.26 -1.59
CA ARG A 15 6.64 -0.11 -2.16
C ARG A 15 6.14 -0.44 -3.55
N LYS A 16 4.86 -0.21 -3.80
CA LYS A 16 4.19 -0.35 -5.10
C LYS A 16 3.60 0.99 -5.51
N THR A 17 4.13 1.60 -6.57
CA THR A 17 3.72 2.94 -7.03
C THR A 17 3.01 2.88 -8.39
N VAL A 18 1.87 3.56 -8.49
CA VAL A 18 1.08 3.74 -9.71
C VAL A 18 0.91 5.24 -9.97
N GLY A 19 1.17 5.66 -11.21
CA GLY A 19 1.10 7.07 -11.61
C GLY A 19 2.35 7.86 -11.21
N GLU A 20 2.29 9.18 -11.39
CA GLU A 20 3.40 10.10 -11.09
C GLU A 20 3.05 11.06 -9.96
N ARG A 21 3.96 11.22 -9.00
CA ARG A 21 3.75 12.06 -7.82
C ARG A 21 3.66 13.53 -8.22
N ASN A 22 2.56 14.18 -7.86
CA ASN A 22 2.42 15.63 -7.94
C ASN A 22 2.57 16.25 -6.56
N PHE A 23 3.69 16.94 -6.32
CA PHE A 23 4.01 17.55 -5.03
C PHE A 23 3.05 18.69 -4.63
N ASN A 24 2.28 19.23 -5.57
CA ASN A 24 1.25 20.25 -5.30
C ASN A 24 -0.09 19.64 -4.86
N LYS A 25 -0.26 18.31 -4.98
CA LYS A 25 -1.47 17.63 -4.49
C LYS A 25 -1.28 17.17 -3.06
N VAL A 26 -2.33 17.34 -2.26
CA VAL A 26 -2.41 16.75 -0.92
C VAL A 26 -2.29 15.23 -1.05
N ASN A 27 -1.46 14.61 -0.20
CA ASN A 27 -1.37 13.16 -0.07
C ASN A 27 -2.08 12.71 1.21
N LYS A 28 -3.03 11.79 1.11
CA LYS A 28 -3.69 11.16 2.25
C LYS A 28 -3.13 9.77 2.47
N THR A 29 -2.85 9.43 3.72
CA THR A 29 -2.33 8.10 4.09
C THR A 29 -3.38 7.33 4.89
N ILE A 30 -3.62 6.07 4.53
CA ILE A 30 -4.44 5.11 5.27
C ILE A 30 -3.52 4.01 5.78
N LEU A 31 -3.56 3.71 7.07
CA LEU A 31 -2.90 2.55 7.67
C LEU A 31 -3.96 1.47 7.93
N LEU A 32 -3.77 0.28 7.37
CA LEU A 32 -4.68 -0.84 7.54
C LEU A 32 -4.12 -1.83 8.55
N VAL A 33 -4.87 -2.06 9.63
CA VAL A 33 -4.53 -2.98 10.73
C VAL A 33 -5.72 -3.88 10.99
N GLY A 34 -5.46 -5.16 11.30
CA GLY A 34 -6.49 -6.13 11.65
C GLY A 34 -5.96 -7.55 11.53
N GLU A 35 -6.69 -8.52 12.10
CA GLU A 35 -6.30 -9.92 12.08
C GLU A 35 -6.18 -10.48 10.65
N THR A 36 -5.44 -11.59 10.50
CA THR A 36 -5.41 -12.35 9.25
C THR A 36 -6.83 -12.82 8.90
N GLY A 37 -7.24 -12.64 7.63
CA GLY A 37 -8.59 -12.99 7.18
C GLY A 37 -9.64 -11.89 7.36
N ALA A 38 -9.34 -10.77 8.02
CA ALA A 38 -10.28 -9.65 8.20
C ALA A 38 -10.65 -8.88 6.90
N GLY A 39 -10.09 -9.26 5.75
CA GLY A 39 -10.44 -8.68 4.45
C GLY A 39 -9.64 -7.43 4.04
N LYS A 40 -8.51 -7.12 4.69
CA LYS A 40 -7.64 -5.97 4.36
C LYS A 40 -7.27 -5.91 2.87
N SER A 41 -6.81 -7.03 2.30
CA SER A 41 -6.46 -7.13 0.87
C SER A 41 -7.65 -6.87 -0.06
N THR A 42 -8.85 -7.32 0.32
CA THR A 42 -10.09 -7.03 -0.42
C THR A 42 -10.39 -5.53 -0.40
N LEU A 43 -10.21 -4.87 0.74
CA LEU A 43 -10.39 -3.42 0.87
C LEU A 43 -9.37 -2.66 0.01
N ILE A 44 -8.09 -3.05 0.02
CA ILE A 44 -7.05 -2.42 -0.81
C ILE A 44 -7.40 -2.52 -2.29
N ASN A 45 -7.74 -3.71 -2.79
CA ASN A 45 -8.15 -3.88 -4.19
C ASN A 45 -9.38 -3.03 -4.54
N SER A 46 -10.36 -2.95 -3.65
CA SER A 46 -11.57 -2.15 -3.86
C SER A 46 -11.26 -0.65 -3.91
N LEU A 47 -10.45 -0.16 -2.97
CA LEU A 47 -9.99 1.23 -2.96
C LEU A 47 -9.19 1.55 -4.20
N PHE A 48 -8.26 0.67 -4.60
CA PHE A 48 -7.48 0.85 -5.81
C PHE A 48 -8.38 1.01 -7.05
N ASN A 49 -9.30 0.06 -7.30
CA ASN A 49 -10.22 0.15 -8.44
C ASN A 49 -11.06 1.43 -8.42
N TYR A 50 -11.57 1.82 -7.24
CA TYR A 50 -12.30 3.08 -7.09
C TYR A 50 -11.41 4.29 -7.41
N THR A 51 -10.18 4.31 -6.88
CA THR A 51 -9.23 5.42 -7.10
C THR A 51 -8.91 5.56 -8.57
N ILE A 52 -8.82 4.45 -9.32
CA ILE A 52 -8.47 4.44 -10.74
C ILE A 52 -9.66 4.67 -11.70
N GLY A 53 -10.85 4.96 -11.15
CA GLY A 53 -12.04 5.23 -11.95
C GLY A 53 -12.64 4.00 -12.65
N VAL A 54 -12.35 2.80 -12.17
CA VAL A 54 -12.99 1.57 -12.67
C VAL A 54 -14.48 1.62 -12.31
N LYS A 55 -15.32 1.57 -13.34
CA LYS A 55 -16.78 1.53 -13.22
C LYS A 55 -17.29 0.12 -13.47
N PHE A 56 -18.47 -0.18 -12.94
CA PHE A 56 -19.12 -1.48 -13.08
C PHE A 56 -19.37 -1.88 -14.55
N ASP A 57 -19.62 -0.93 -15.43
CA ASP A 57 -19.85 -1.13 -16.86
C ASP A 57 -18.55 -1.41 -17.66
N HIS A 58 -17.37 -1.18 -17.07
CA HIS A 58 -16.10 -1.44 -17.75
C HIS A 58 -15.75 -2.93 -17.87
N ASN A 59 -16.44 -3.83 -17.12
CA ASN A 59 -16.14 -5.27 -17.07
C ASN A 59 -14.65 -5.59 -16.81
N ILE A 60 -13.95 -4.72 -16.08
CA ILE A 60 -12.52 -4.84 -15.74
C ILE A 60 -12.38 -4.72 -14.22
N TRP A 61 -11.50 -5.52 -13.62
CA TRP A 61 -11.12 -5.43 -12.21
C TRP A 61 -9.61 -5.64 -12.07
N PHE A 62 -8.94 -4.75 -11.34
CA PHE A 62 -7.50 -4.87 -11.09
C PHE A 62 -7.25 -5.48 -9.71
N GLU A 63 -6.40 -6.50 -9.66
CA GLU A 63 -5.86 -7.04 -8.41
C GLU A 63 -4.43 -6.49 -8.22
N ILE A 64 -4.27 -5.49 -7.35
CA ILE A 64 -2.96 -4.90 -7.00
C ILE A 64 -2.30 -5.67 -5.85
N VAL A 65 -3.12 -6.31 -5.00
CA VAL A 65 -2.65 -7.27 -4.02
C VAL A 65 -2.58 -8.64 -4.71
N GLU A 66 -1.36 -9.12 -4.94
CA GLU A 66 -1.13 -10.45 -5.50
C GLU A 66 -1.53 -11.50 -4.48
N LYS A 67 -2.45 -12.40 -4.87
CA LYS A 67 -2.72 -13.62 -4.11
C LYS A 67 -1.54 -14.55 -4.36
N GLU A 68 -0.55 -14.56 -3.48
CA GLU A 68 0.49 -15.58 -3.55
C GLU A 68 -0.18 -16.97 -3.53
N ASN A 69 0.26 -17.89 -4.39
CA ASN A 69 -0.12 -19.31 -4.35
C ASN A 69 0.41 -20.03 -3.09
N ARG A 70 0.54 -19.33 -1.97
CA ARG A 70 0.94 -19.86 -0.67
C ARG A 70 -0.31 -20.18 0.11
N ARG A 71 -0.33 -21.37 0.71
CA ARG A 71 -1.47 -21.91 1.45
C ARG A 71 -1.94 -20.87 2.47
N GLN A 72 -3.26 -20.70 2.60
CA GLN A 72 -3.93 -19.77 3.53
C GLN A 72 -3.46 -19.87 5.00
N THR A 73 -2.68 -20.88 5.35
CA THR A 73 -2.13 -21.17 6.68
C THR A 73 -0.74 -20.57 6.94
N GLU A 74 -0.07 -20.00 5.95
CA GLU A 74 1.24 -19.34 6.11
C GLU A 74 1.06 -17.83 5.89
N SER A 75 1.12 -17.03 6.97
CA SER A 75 1.40 -15.59 6.99
C SER A 75 1.07 -14.81 5.70
N GLN A 76 -0.15 -14.28 5.58
CA GLN A 76 -0.64 -13.62 4.36
C GLN A 76 -0.05 -12.23 4.03
N THR A 77 0.88 -11.69 4.83
CA THR A 77 1.89 -10.71 4.42
C THR A 77 3.00 -10.80 5.47
N SER A 78 4.23 -11.18 5.09
CA SER A 78 5.35 -11.09 6.04
C SER A 78 5.90 -9.66 6.10
N ASP A 79 5.58 -8.81 5.15
CA ASP A 79 6.26 -7.55 4.90
C ASP A 79 5.22 -6.43 4.87
N VAL A 80 5.57 -5.24 5.35
CA VAL A 80 4.71 -4.05 5.17
C VAL A 80 4.72 -3.66 3.70
N ILE A 81 3.52 -3.44 3.15
CA ILE A 81 3.38 -3.02 1.75
C ILE A 81 2.82 -1.61 1.70
N VAL A 82 3.54 -0.72 1.04
CA VAL A 82 3.11 0.66 0.81
C VAL A 82 2.62 0.78 -0.63
N TYR A 83 1.32 1.01 -0.80
CA TYR A 83 0.71 1.29 -2.09
C TYR A 83 0.62 2.80 -2.27
N GLU A 84 1.30 3.33 -3.27
CA GLU A 84 1.26 4.73 -3.66
C GLU A 84 0.46 4.88 -4.94
N ILE A 85 -0.64 5.61 -4.86
CA ILE A 85 -1.56 5.83 -5.96
C ILE A 85 -1.56 7.33 -6.23
N PHE A 86 -0.83 7.70 -7.28
CA PHE A 86 -0.68 9.07 -7.74
C PHE A 86 -1.47 9.32 -9.01
N GLY A 87 -1.70 10.60 -9.30
CA GLY A 87 -2.66 11.04 -10.31
C GLY A 87 -2.51 10.36 -11.66
N PHE A 88 -3.63 10.20 -12.34
CA PHE A 88 -3.74 9.64 -13.68
C PHE A 88 -4.97 10.24 -14.39
N GLU A 89 -5.05 10.11 -15.71
CA GLU A 89 -6.19 10.63 -16.48
C GLU A 89 -7.49 9.89 -16.12
N GLY A 90 -8.50 10.62 -15.62
CA GLY A 90 -9.77 10.02 -15.15
C GLY A 90 -9.85 9.75 -13.64
N GLU A 91 -8.94 10.34 -12.85
CA GLU A 91 -8.93 10.25 -11.38
C GLU A 91 -10.25 10.63 -10.70
N THR A 92 -10.69 9.78 -9.76
CA THR A 92 -11.90 10.03 -8.95
C THR A 92 -11.60 10.86 -7.70
N LEU A 93 -10.35 10.88 -7.25
CA LEU A 93 -9.95 11.51 -6.01
C LEU A 93 -9.24 12.86 -6.26
N PRO A 94 -9.56 13.92 -5.51
CA PRO A 94 -8.88 15.21 -5.60
C PRO A 94 -7.53 15.23 -4.85
N TYR A 95 -6.98 14.07 -4.49
CA TYR A 95 -5.75 13.91 -3.71
C TYR A 95 -5.02 12.62 -4.09
N SER A 96 -3.71 12.58 -3.81
CA SER A 96 -2.92 11.35 -3.85
C SER A 96 -3.25 10.46 -2.66
N LEU A 97 -3.19 9.14 -2.85
CA LEU A 97 -3.49 8.16 -1.81
C LEU A 97 -2.28 7.24 -1.56
N THR A 98 -1.85 7.17 -0.31
CA THR A 98 -0.93 6.14 0.17
C THR A 98 -1.70 5.17 1.07
N ILE A 99 -1.58 3.87 0.85
CA ILE A 99 -2.12 2.83 1.72
C ILE A 99 -0.96 2.02 2.28
N ILE A 100 -0.87 1.93 3.61
CA ILE A 100 0.10 1.10 4.31
C ILE A 100 -0.64 -0.17 4.75
N ASP A 101 -0.36 -1.27 4.09
CA ASP A 101 -0.83 -2.60 4.47
C ASP A 101 0.14 -3.24 5.46
N THR A 102 -0.41 -3.78 6.53
CA THR A 102 0.38 -4.38 7.61
C THR A 102 0.05 -5.87 7.73
N PRO A 103 1.03 -6.70 8.11
CA PRO A 103 0.78 -8.09 8.48
C PRO A 103 -0.40 -8.24 9.44
N GLY A 104 -1.19 -9.29 9.23
CA GLY A 104 -2.29 -9.60 10.15
C GLY A 104 -1.77 -10.05 11.51
N TYR A 105 -2.23 -9.40 12.58
CA TYR A 105 -2.01 -9.84 13.97
C TYR A 105 -2.71 -11.19 14.23
N GLY A 106 -2.14 -12.01 15.10
CA GLY A 106 -2.70 -13.33 15.44
C GLY A 106 -2.42 -14.40 14.37
N ASP A 107 -1.45 -14.14 13.49
CA ASP A 107 -0.83 -15.18 12.67
C ASP A 107 -0.14 -16.23 13.56
N THR A 108 0.14 -17.41 13.02
CA THR A 108 0.66 -18.62 13.69
C THR A 108 1.94 -18.46 14.54
N ARG A 109 2.49 -17.24 14.65
CA ARG A 109 3.77 -16.88 15.27
C ARG A 109 3.65 -16.14 16.63
N GLY A 110 2.45 -15.69 17.03
CA GLY A 110 2.16 -15.13 18.35
C GLY A 110 2.41 -13.62 18.54
N ILE A 111 1.72 -13.03 19.53
CA ILE A 111 1.52 -11.59 19.75
C ILE A 111 2.83 -10.78 19.94
N GLU A 112 3.83 -11.37 20.60
CA GLU A 112 5.09 -10.65 20.91
C GLU A 112 5.94 -10.38 19.66
N HIS A 113 5.89 -11.27 18.65
CA HIS A 113 6.58 -11.07 17.38
C HIS A 113 5.89 -10.00 16.53
N ASP A 114 4.57 -9.89 16.63
CA ASP A 114 3.76 -8.93 15.86
C ASP A 114 4.09 -7.48 16.25
N ASN A 115 4.22 -7.19 17.55
CA ASN A 115 4.46 -5.83 18.06
C ASN A 115 5.82 -5.25 17.67
N LYS A 116 6.88 -6.07 17.78
CA LYS A 116 8.25 -5.62 17.47
C LYS A 116 8.43 -5.36 15.97
N LYS A 117 7.81 -6.22 15.14
CA LYS A 117 7.88 -6.13 13.69
C LYS A 117 7.12 -4.91 13.16
N PHE A 118 5.88 -4.73 13.63
CA PHE A 118 5.05 -3.58 13.28
C PHE A 118 5.74 -2.24 13.58
N THR A 119 6.38 -2.13 14.74
CA THR A 119 7.05 -0.89 15.15
C THR A 119 8.25 -0.56 14.26
N ILE A 120 9.08 -1.55 13.90
CA ILE A 120 10.27 -1.35 13.06
C ILE A 120 9.85 -0.98 11.63
N GLU A 121 8.86 -1.67 11.07
CA GLU A 121 8.42 -1.47 9.69
C GLU A 121 7.72 -0.13 9.50
N VAL A 122 6.85 0.27 10.44
CA VAL A 122 6.21 1.59 10.39
C VAL A 122 7.27 2.71 10.49
N ASP A 123 8.27 2.57 11.35
CA ASP A 123 9.36 3.54 11.46
C ASP A 123 10.20 3.63 10.16
N GLU A 124 10.45 2.52 9.48
CA GLU A 124 11.08 2.51 8.15
C GLU A 124 10.25 3.25 7.09
N VAL A 125 8.92 3.08 7.08
CA VAL A 125 8.02 3.84 6.18
C VAL A 125 8.17 5.36 6.40
N TYR A 126 8.33 5.80 7.65
CA TYR A 126 8.44 7.23 7.96
C TYR A 126 9.83 7.79 7.68
N LYS A 127 10.91 7.01 7.85
CA LYS A 127 12.28 7.44 7.52
C LYS A 127 12.47 7.75 6.04
N ASP A 128 11.85 6.99 5.16
CA ASP A 128 11.96 7.21 3.72
C ASP A 128 11.26 8.51 3.25
N LYS A 129 10.33 9.06 4.04
CA LYS A 129 9.65 10.31 3.69
C LYS A 129 10.50 11.58 3.94
N GLU A 130 11.70 11.46 4.51
CA GLU A 130 12.52 12.63 4.93
C GLU A 130 13.45 13.23 3.85
N ASP A 131 13.39 12.82 2.59
CA ASP A 131 14.06 13.56 1.51
C ASP A 131 13.23 14.78 1.08
N ILE A 132 13.22 15.83 1.92
CA ILE A 132 12.87 17.18 1.50
C ILE A 132 14.18 17.93 1.29
N ASP A 133 14.55 18.13 0.02
CA ASP A 133 15.54 19.13 -0.37
C ASP A 133 15.02 20.51 0.07
N VAL A 134 15.51 20.97 1.23
CA VAL A 134 15.36 22.36 1.64
C VAL A 134 16.32 23.14 0.75
N GLY A 135 15.82 23.49 -0.44
CA GLY A 135 16.52 24.33 -1.39
C GLY A 135 17.15 25.52 -0.66
N SER A 136 18.49 25.53 -0.65
CA SER A 136 19.27 26.59 -0.04
C SER A 136 19.07 27.86 -0.86
N GLY A 137 18.22 28.76 -0.35
CA GLY A 137 18.16 30.13 -0.82
C GLY A 137 19.39 30.89 -0.34
N GLY A 138 20.19 31.37 -1.29
CA GLY A 138 21.36 32.24 -1.07
C GLY A 138 22.03 32.59 -2.39
#